data_AF-A0A2I9CYC0-F1
#
_entry.id   AF-A0A2I9CYC0-F1
#
_cell.length_a   1.000
_cell.length_b   1.000
_cell.length_c   1.000
_cell.angle_alpha   90.00
_cell.angle_beta   90.00
_cell.angle_gamma   90.00
#
_symmetry.space_group_name_H-M   'P 1'
#
loop_
_entity.id
_entity.type
_entity.pdbx_description
1 polymer ?
#
loop_
_entity_poly.entity_id
_entity_poly.type
_entity_poly.pdbx_seq_one_letter_code
_entity_poly.pdbx_strand_id
1 'polypeptide(L)'
;MADADLRALVPRAAAESFAEGDEWLALTLLRRARDGEAPGSVGWAVLERLIGLVLIHLLREVEGTFALERADPVLDAAGVPRPTLTWLEEPPGGGGR
;
A
#
# COMPACT_ATOMS: atom_id res chain seq x y z
N MET A 1 -7.93 17.94 12.22
CA MET A 1 -6.74 17.78 11.35
C MET A 1 -7.27 17.38 9.99
N ALA A 2 -6.86 18.07 8.93
CA ALA A 2 -7.30 17.74 7.58
C ALA A 2 -7.02 16.26 7.32
N ASP A 3 -8.04 15.52 6.93
CA ASP A 3 -8.00 14.15 6.42
C ASP A 3 -7.10 14.17 5.18
N ALA A 4 -5.78 14.10 5.39
CA ALA A 4 -4.84 13.99 4.29
C ALA A 4 -5.15 12.64 3.63
N ASP A 5 -5.57 12.68 2.38
CA ASP A 5 -5.89 11.47 1.63
C ASP A 5 -4.68 10.54 1.63
N LEU A 6 -4.73 9.49 2.45
CA LEU A 6 -3.64 8.54 2.62
C LEU A 6 -3.32 7.81 1.30
N ARG A 7 -4.24 7.83 0.32
CA ARG A 7 -3.96 7.32 -1.02
C ARG A 7 -2.85 8.09 -1.72
N ALA A 8 -2.59 9.34 -1.33
CA ALA A 8 -1.47 10.13 -1.86
C ALA A 8 -0.09 9.53 -1.50
N LEU A 9 -0.03 8.61 -0.53
CA LEU A 9 1.20 7.87 -0.20
C LEU A 9 1.54 6.81 -1.24
N VAL A 10 0.57 6.35 -2.04
CA VAL A 10 0.78 5.32 -3.06
C VAL A 10 1.54 5.95 -4.23
N PRO A 11 2.76 5.49 -4.56
CA PRO A 11 3.48 6.00 -5.70
C PRO A 11 2.68 5.72 -6.98
N ARG A 12 2.45 6.76 -7.79
CA ARG A 12 1.71 6.62 -9.06
C ARG A 12 2.25 5.49 -9.94
N ALA A 13 3.58 5.39 -10.06
CA ALA A 13 4.23 4.35 -10.84
C ALA A 13 3.96 2.93 -10.30
N ALA A 14 3.73 2.77 -8.98
CA ALA A 14 3.39 1.48 -8.40
C ALA A 14 1.96 1.06 -8.77
N ALA A 15 1.02 2.01 -8.73
CA ALA A 15 -0.35 1.81 -9.17
C ALA A 15 -0.42 1.46 -10.68
N GLU A 16 0.29 2.23 -11.53
CA GLU A 16 0.38 1.96 -12.97
C GLU A 16 0.99 0.58 -13.26
N SER A 17 2.09 0.22 -12.60
CA SER A 17 2.72 -1.10 -12.77
C SER A 17 1.78 -2.24 -12.36
N PHE A 18 1.04 -2.08 -11.26
CA PHE A 18 0.07 -3.08 -10.82
C PHE A 18 -1.09 -3.23 -11.81
N ALA A 19 -1.63 -2.11 -12.32
CA ALA A 19 -2.70 -2.12 -13.31
C ALA A 19 -2.27 -2.74 -14.66
N GLU A 20 -1.00 -2.62 -15.02
CA GLU A 20 -0.40 -3.24 -16.22
C GLU A 20 -0.05 -4.72 -16.02
N GLY A 21 -0.21 -5.27 -14.81
CA GLY A 21 0.14 -6.65 -14.47
C GLY A 21 1.63 -6.88 -14.22
N ASP A 22 2.40 -5.83 -13.92
CA ASP A 22 3.77 -5.94 -13.42
C ASP A 22 3.78 -5.79 -11.88
N GLU A 23 3.25 -6.81 -11.20
CA GLU A 23 3.10 -6.75 -9.74
C GLU A 23 4.45 -6.81 -9.01
N TRP A 24 5.50 -7.36 -9.64
CA TRP A 24 6.85 -7.36 -9.10
C TRP A 24 7.48 -5.96 -9.11
N LEU A 25 7.27 -5.18 -10.18
CA LEU A 25 7.67 -3.78 -10.20
C LEU A 25 6.86 -2.96 -9.21
N ALA A 26 5.53 -3.16 -9.16
CA ALA A 26 4.68 -2.51 -8.16
C ALA A 26 5.16 -2.78 -6.73
N LEU A 27 5.46 -4.04 -6.39
CA LEU A 27 6.02 -4.46 -5.10
C LEU A 27 7.36 -3.76 -4.81
N THR A 28 8.23 -3.66 -5.80
CA THR A 28 9.53 -2.99 -5.68
C THR A 28 9.37 -1.50 -5.36
N LEU A 29 8.47 -0.82 -6.06
CA LEU A 29 8.20 0.60 -5.89
C LEU A 29 7.56 0.88 -4.52
N LEU A 30 6.61 0.04 -4.08
CA LEU A 30 6.00 0.15 -2.75
C LEU A 30 7.04 -0.04 -1.64
N ARG A 31 7.95 -1.02 -1.75
CA ARG A 31 9.02 -1.22 -0.77
C ARG A 31 9.92 -0.01 -0.65
N ARG A 32 10.33 0.58 -1.79
CA ARG A 32 11.14 1.81 -1.80
C ARG A 32 10.44 2.98 -1.14
N ALA A 33 9.14 3.15 -1.40
CA ALA A 33 8.35 4.20 -0.75
C ALA A 33 8.26 3.96 0.76
N ARG A 34 7.98 2.73 1.18
CA ARG A 34 7.90 2.34 2.59
C ARG A 34 9.22 2.59 3.33
N ASP A 35 10.34 2.30 2.69
CA ASP A 35 11.68 2.51 3.27
C ASP A 35 12.01 4.00 3.47
N GLY A 36 11.26 4.91 2.83
CA GLY A 36 11.31 6.35 3.07
C GLY A 36 10.48 6.83 4.27
N GLU A 37 9.61 5.98 4.82
CA GLU A 37 8.73 6.28 5.95
C GLU A 37 9.33 5.81 7.27
N ALA A 38 9.04 6.52 8.36
CA ALA A 38 9.46 6.10 9.69
C ALA A 38 8.75 4.79 10.10
N PRO A 39 9.48 3.73 10.53
CA PRO A 39 8.85 2.49 10.98
C PRO A 39 7.82 2.72 12.09
N GLY A 40 6.63 2.12 11.96
CA GLY A 40 5.53 2.30 12.91
C GLY A 40 4.72 3.60 12.74
N SER A 41 5.07 4.45 11.77
CA SER A 41 4.21 5.56 11.37
C SER A 41 2.99 5.08 10.57
N VAL A 42 1.96 5.92 10.46
CA VAL A 42 0.78 5.64 9.62
C VAL A 42 1.19 5.48 8.15
N GLY A 43 2.09 6.32 7.64
CA GLY A 43 2.57 6.24 6.26
C GLY A 43 3.27 4.93 5.95
N TRP A 44 4.16 4.51 6.86
CA TRP A 44 4.80 3.20 6.81
C TRP A 44 3.78 2.06 6.82
N ALA A 45 2.78 2.10 7.71
CA ALA A 45 1.78 1.05 7.83
C ALA A 45 0.87 0.94 6.60
N VAL A 46 0.50 2.07 5.97
CA VAL A 46 -0.26 2.07 4.72
C VAL A 46 0.50 1.30 3.62
N LEU A 47 1.77 1.63 3.44
CA LEU A 47 2.61 1.03 2.39
C LEU A 47 2.95 -0.43 2.72
N GLU A 48 3.24 -0.74 3.98
CA GLU A 48 3.49 -2.11 4.45
C GLU A 48 2.28 -3.01 4.22
N ARG A 49 1.07 -2.50 4.46
CA ARG A 49 -0.16 -3.25 4.21
C ARG A 49 -0.35 -3.53 2.72
N LEU A 50 -0.14 -2.55 1.86
CA LEU A 50 -0.23 -2.72 0.40
C LEU A 50 0.81 -3.72 -0.12
N ILE A 51 2.05 -3.69 0.41
CA ILE A 51 3.07 -4.71 0.15
C ILE A 51 2.55 -6.10 0.52
N GLY A 52 1.92 -6.23 1.70
CA GLY A 52 1.33 -7.49 2.14
C GLY A 52 0.28 -8.03 1.18
N LEU A 53 -0.62 -7.16 0.71
CA LEU A 53 -1.65 -7.53 -0.25
C LEU A 53 -1.10 -7.94 -1.62
N VAL A 54 -0.11 -7.20 -2.15
CA VAL A 54 0.54 -7.55 -3.42
C VAL A 54 1.30 -8.89 -3.29
N LEU A 55 1.92 -9.16 -2.15
CA LEU A 55 2.55 -10.47 -1.88
C LEU A 55 1.53 -11.60 -1.89
N ILE A 56 0.38 -11.44 -1.24
CA ILE A 56 -0.71 -12.44 -1.29
C ILE A 56 -1.20 -12.64 -2.72
N HIS A 57 -1.36 -11.54 -3.48
CA HIS A 57 -1.75 -11.61 -4.90
C HIS A 57 -0.74 -12.42 -5.75
N LEU A 58 0.56 -12.29 -5.44
CA LEU A 58 1.65 -13.06 -6.03
C LEU A 58 1.83 -14.47 -5.45
N LEU A 59 0.84 -15.00 -4.72
CA LEU A 59 0.87 -16.32 -4.07
C LEU A 59 1.96 -16.48 -2.99
N ARG A 60 2.33 -15.38 -2.33
CA ARG A 60 3.27 -15.34 -1.19
C ARG A 60 2.55 -15.05 0.12
N GLU A 61 1.64 -15.96 0.47
CA GLU A 61 0.68 -15.77 1.56
C GLU A 61 1.33 -15.56 2.92
N VAL A 62 2.41 -16.27 3.22
CA VAL A 62 3.09 -16.20 4.52
C VAL A 62 3.72 -14.82 4.72
N GLU A 63 4.53 -14.37 3.76
CA GLU A 63 5.17 -13.06 3.83
C GLU A 63 4.15 -11.92 3.79
N GLY A 64 3.10 -12.11 3.00
CA GLY A 64 1.98 -11.18 2.93
C GLY A 64 1.25 -11.04 4.26
N THR A 65 0.92 -12.17 4.90
CA THR A 65 0.26 -12.19 6.22
C THR A 65 1.11 -11.49 7.27
N PHE A 66 2.42 -11.78 7.32
CA PHE A 66 3.31 -11.10 8.27
C PHE A 66 3.37 -9.58 8.05
N ALA A 67 3.28 -9.10 6.81
CA ALA A 67 3.21 -7.67 6.54
C ALA A 67 1.89 -7.05 7.04
N LEU A 68 0.76 -7.74 6.83
CA LEU A 68 -0.54 -7.31 7.36
C LEU A 68 -0.54 -7.27 8.89
N GLU A 69 0.00 -8.30 9.55
CA GLU A 69 0.10 -8.37 11.02
C GLU A 69 0.91 -7.23 11.63
N ARG A 70 1.93 -6.73 10.92
CA ARG A 70 2.69 -5.56 11.37
C ARG A 70 1.95 -4.24 11.13
N ALA A 71 1.25 -4.12 10.00
CA ALA A 71 0.63 -2.87 9.58
C ALA A 71 -0.73 -2.61 10.27
N ASP A 72 -1.59 -3.62 10.32
CA ASP A 72 -2.98 -3.47 10.77
C ASP A 72 -3.11 -2.89 12.19
N PRO A 73 -2.32 -3.30 13.21
CA PRO A 73 -2.38 -2.71 14.55
C PRO A 73 -2.06 -1.21 14.58
N VAL A 74 -1.14 -0.75 13.72
CA VAL A 74 -0.76 0.67 13.63
C VAL A 74 -1.91 1.48 13.03
N LEU A 75 -2.54 0.96 11.98
CA LEU A 75 -3.67 1.61 11.31
C LEU A 75 -4.90 1.66 12.22
N ASP A 76 -5.17 0.57 12.93
CA ASP A 76 -6.28 0.47 13.89
C ASP A 76 -6.12 1.46 15.04
N ALA A 77 -4.91 1.57 15.60
CA ALA A 77 -4.61 2.53 16.66
C ALA A 77 -4.74 3.99 16.20
N ALA A 78 -4.45 4.27 14.92
CA ALA A 78 -4.62 5.58 14.32
C ALA A 78 -6.07 5.88 13.90
N GLY A 79 -6.96 4.89 13.91
CA GLY A 79 -8.37 5.04 13.52
C GLY A 79 -8.56 5.34 12.03
N VAL A 80 -7.60 4.98 11.18
CA VAL A 80 -7.63 5.27 9.74
C VAL A 80 -8.16 4.07 8.94
N PRO A 81 -8.79 4.29 7.77
CA PRO A 81 -9.19 3.19 6.88
C PRO A 81 -8.00 2.35 6.46
N ARG A 82 -8.16 1.02 6.47
CA ARG A 82 -7.13 0.10 5.98
C ARG A 82 -7.06 0.11 4.46
N PRO A 83 -5.88 0.32 3.85
CA PRO A 83 -5.73 0.30 2.40
C PRO A 83 -5.99 -1.10 1.84
N THR A 84 -6.73 -1.17 0.74
CA THR A 84 -7.04 -2.39 -0.02
C THR A 84 -6.34 -2.34 -1.38
N LEU A 85 -6.34 -3.45 -2.14
CA LEU A 85 -5.77 -3.46 -3.51
C LEU A 85 -6.41 -2.41 -4.42
N THR A 86 -7.66 -2.02 -4.15
CA THR A 86 -8.35 -0.94 -4.86
C THR A 86 -7.61 0.41 -4.82
N TRP A 87 -6.70 0.62 -3.86
CA TRP A 87 -5.87 1.83 -3.82
C TRP A 87 -4.75 1.84 -4.89
N LEU A 88 -4.41 0.66 -5.43
CA LEU A 88 -3.52 0.50 -6.59
C LEU A 88 -4.31 0.50 -7.91
N GLU A 89 -5.55 0.00 -7.90
CA GLU A 89 -6.42 -0.06 -9.08
C GLU A 89 -7.07 1.29 -9.41
N GLU A 90 -7.40 2.08 -8.38
CA GLU A 90 -8.05 3.39 -8.49
C GLU A 90 -7.22 4.48 -7.79
N PRO A 91 -6.05 4.85 -8.34
CA PRO A 91 -5.24 5.90 -7.76
C PRO A 91 -6.01 7.24 -7.76
N PRO A 92 -5.77 8.12 -6.76
CA PRO A 92 -6.49 9.39 -6.63
C PRO A 92 -6.33 10.21 -7.92
N GLY A 93 -7.45 10.52 -8.59
CA GLY A 93 -7.51 11.27 -9.85
C GLY A 93 -7.80 10.45 -11.12
N GLY A 94 -8.03 9.14 -11.03
CA GLY A 94 -8.31 8.25 -12.17
C GLY A 94 -9.73 8.28 -12.76
N GLY A 95 -10.45 9.41 -12.63
CA GLY A 95 -11.77 9.60 -13.24
C GLY A 95 -11.66 10.34 -14.57
N GLY A 96 -11.29 9.64 -15.65
CA GLY A 96 -11.38 10.21 -16.99
C GLY A 96 -10.42 9.60 -18.00
N ARG A 97 -10.91 8.62 -18.75
CA ARG A 97 -10.88 8.59 -20.22
C ARG A 97 -12.00 7.71 -20.74
#